data_AF-A0A7R6WGV6-F1
#
_entry.id   AF-A0A7R6WGV6-F1
#
_cell.length_a   1.000
_cell.length_b   1.000
_cell.length_c   1.000
_cell.angle_alpha   90.00
_cell.angle_beta   90.00
_cell.angle_gamma   90.00
#
_symmetry.space_group_name_H-M   'P 1'
#
loop_
_entity.id
_entity.type
_entity.pdbx_description
1 polymer ?
#
loop_
_entity_poly.entity_id
_entity_poly.type
_entity_poly.pdbx_seq_one_letter_code
_entity_poly.pdbx_strand_id
1 'polypeptide(L)'
;MHVVTLLKADMFDVEIDGKPASIAQALPDWNPHDRFGLVIDDALGGIGATHLLQIAITAFYDIKPSRRTELTVYPEIYAFHIGKGYGAHAPYDFWPARREVITSLDHREVLDAINDRGITRLAVPDRAPREVVHRPKEVDAALDRIASAFVYSPSGRVADPDLVISGNDKRTEYNPNSALRPRYTDSRPASVSTGAKPVKELDSSYQDWLREREHDLTSEERAFVERRRQELRQDGLATETYRRVGVREALMRLASAGLDRDTAIAV
;
A
#
# COMPACT_ATOMS: atom_id res chain seq x y z
N MET A 1 -13.98 10.49 -4.56
CA MET A 1 -13.12 11.59 -4.03
C MET A 1 -11.69 11.14 -4.23
N HIS A 2 -10.92 11.84 -5.07
CA HIS A 2 -9.57 11.40 -5.47
C HIS A 2 -8.52 11.77 -4.43
N VAL A 3 -7.46 10.97 -4.32
CA VAL A 3 -6.42 11.19 -3.30
C VAL A 3 -5.69 12.52 -3.50
N VAL A 4 -5.57 12.96 -4.76
CA VAL A 4 -4.97 14.23 -5.17
C VAL A 4 -5.55 15.48 -4.50
N THR A 5 -6.83 15.49 -4.12
CA THR A 5 -7.45 16.60 -3.38
C THR A 5 -7.69 16.28 -1.91
N LEU A 6 -7.59 15.00 -1.54
CA LEU A 6 -7.92 14.50 -0.22
C LEU A 6 -6.76 14.71 0.77
N LEU A 7 -5.54 14.33 0.38
CA LEU A 7 -4.41 14.20 1.29
C LEU A 7 -3.38 15.33 1.13
N LYS A 8 -2.88 15.79 2.28
CA LYS A 8 -1.80 16.76 2.41
C LYS A 8 -0.79 16.28 3.46
N ALA A 9 0.46 16.71 3.33
CA ALA A 9 1.52 16.33 4.25
C ALA A 9 1.25 16.72 5.71
N ASP A 10 0.57 17.86 5.95
CA ASP A 10 0.23 18.36 7.28
C ASP A 10 -0.82 17.51 8.03
N MET A 11 -1.43 16.52 7.35
CA MET A 11 -2.40 15.59 7.94
C MET A 11 -1.76 14.44 8.72
N PHE A 12 -0.43 14.37 8.76
CA PHE A 12 0.31 13.26 9.34
C PHE A 12 1.37 13.76 10.32
N ASP A 13 1.34 13.20 11.53
CA ASP A 13 2.43 13.34 12.49
C ASP A 13 3.35 12.13 12.33
N VAL A 14 4.63 12.38 12.12
CA VAL A 14 5.65 11.35 11.92
C VAL A 14 6.61 11.36 13.10
N GLU A 15 6.91 10.19 13.63
CA GLU A 15 7.97 10.01 14.63
C GLU A 15 8.98 8.97 14.14
N ILE A 16 10.26 9.25 14.39
CA ILE A 16 11.37 8.34 14.13
C ILE A 16 12.14 8.18 15.43
N ASP A 17 12.36 6.94 15.86
CA ASP A 17 13.08 6.63 17.10
C ASP A 17 12.53 7.40 18.32
N GLY A 18 11.19 7.50 18.39
CA GLY A 18 10.44 8.21 19.43
C GLY A 18 10.58 9.74 19.41
N LYS A 19 11.04 10.33 18.31
CA LYS A 19 11.21 11.78 18.14
C LYS A 19 10.37 12.31 16.99
N PRO A 20 9.77 13.51 17.10
CA PRO A 20 9.10 14.15 15.97
C PRO A 20 10.02 14.25 14.76
N ALA A 21 9.49 13.88 13.60
CA ALA A 21 10.18 13.87 12.33
C ALA A 21 9.25 14.37 11.21
N SER A 22 9.82 14.56 10.03
CA SER A 22 9.09 14.93 8.81
C SER A 22 8.89 13.74 7.88
N ILE A 23 7.93 13.84 6.96
CA ILE A 23 7.77 12.88 5.86
C ILE A 23 9.07 12.74 5.05
N ALA A 24 9.80 13.83 4.84
CA ALA A 24 11.08 13.81 4.12
C ALA A 24 12.16 13.02 4.87
N GLN A 25 12.09 12.92 6.20
CA GLN A 25 13.00 12.06 6.97
C GLN A 25 12.57 10.59 6.95
N ALA A 26 11.27 10.30 6.87
CA ALA A 26 10.76 8.94 6.69
C ALA A 26 11.00 8.41 5.27
N LEU A 27 10.91 9.28 4.27
CA LEU A 27 11.10 9.00 2.84
C LEU A 27 12.20 9.92 2.28
N PRO A 28 13.48 9.67 2.63
CA PRO A 28 14.58 10.53 2.21
C PRO A 28 14.74 10.56 0.69
N ASP A 29 15.20 11.71 0.20
CA ASP A 29 15.54 11.98 -1.20
C ASP A 29 14.44 11.60 -2.20
N TRP A 30 13.18 11.79 -1.82
CA TRP A 30 12.05 11.54 -2.71
C TRP A 30 12.13 12.44 -3.95
N ASN A 31 12.06 11.84 -5.13
CA ASN A 31 12.18 12.51 -6.42
C ASN A 31 10.97 12.22 -7.34
N PRO A 32 10.82 12.95 -8.47
CA PRO A 32 9.67 12.78 -9.36
C PRO A 32 9.51 11.38 -9.96
N HIS A 33 10.53 10.53 -9.97
CA HIS A 33 10.48 9.18 -10.54
C HIS A 33 10.29 8.09 -9.48
N ASP A 34 10.22 8.44 -8.19
CA ASP A 34 9.99 7.46 -7.14
C ASP A 34 8.64 6.78 -7.26
N ARG A 35 8.65 5.48 -6.92
CA ARG A 35 7.50 4.57 -7.01
C ARG A 35 7.41 3.75 -5.74
N PHE A 36 6.20 3.66 -5.19
CA PHE A 36 5.95 2.93 -3.95
C PHE A 36 5.33 1.57 -4.24
N GLY A 37 5.93 0.50 -3.72
CA GLY A 37 5.43 -0.86 -3.81
C GLY A 37 4.94 -1.34 -2.45
N LEU A 38 3.73 -1.91 -2.42
CA LEU A 38 3.13 -2.51 -1.24
C LEU A 38 2.89 -3.99 -1.50
N VAL A 39 3.62 -4.85 -0.82
CA VAL A 39 3.41 -6.30 -0.88
C VAL A 39 2.31 -6.69 0.09
N ILE A 40 1.36 -7.54 -0.33
CA ILE A 40 0.17 -7.92 0.42
C ILE A 40 0.02 -9.44 0.40
N ASP A 41 -0.15 -10.04 1.57
CA ASP A 41 -0.31 -11.50 1.73
C ASP A 41 -1.39 -11.89 2.76
N ASP A 42 -2.30 -10.95 3.08
CA ASP A 42 -3.38 -11.12 4.05
C ASP A 42 -4.61 -10.32 3.58
N ALA A 43 -5.81 -10.73 4.01
CA ALA A 43 -7.09 -10.12 3.66
C ALA A 43 -7.07 -8.61 3.96
N LEU A 44 -7.26 -7.79 2.91
CA LEU A 44 -7.09 -6.32 2.95
C LEU A 44 -5.82 -5.87 3.68
N GLY A 45 -4.76 -6.67 3.68
CA GLY A 45 -3.61 -6.50 4.56
C GLY A 45 -2.91 -5.16 4.38
N GLY A 46 -2.96 -4.58 3.17
CA GLY A 46 -2.46 -3.24 2.89
C GLY A 46 -3.09 -2.12 3.74
N ILE A 47 -4.25 -2.33 4.38
CA ILE A 47 -4.85 -1.37 5.33
C ILE A 47 -3.96 -1.14 6.55
N GLY A 48 -3.16 -2.13 6.96
CA GLY A 48 -2.17 -1.96 8.01
C GLY A 48 -0.99 -1.04 7.64
N ALA A 49 -0.88 -0.65 6.36
CA ALA A 49 0.14 0.26 5.85
C ALA A 49 -0.46 1.57 5.30
N THR A 50 -1.65 1.96 5.78
CA THR A 50 -2.43 3.08 5.22
C THR A 50 -1.61 4.37 5.23
N HIS A 51 -1.06 4.76 6.38
CA HIS A 51 -0.36 6.03 6.53
C HIS A 51 0.98 6.02 5.82
N LEU A 52 1.73 4.92 5.82
CA LEU A 52 2.97 4.82 5.04
C LEU A 52 2.70 5.01 3.53
N LEU A 53 1.66 4.35 3.01
CA LEU A 53 1.20 4.54 1.63
C LEU A 53 0.77 5.99 1.39
N GLN A 54 -0.02 6.57 2.30
CA GLN A 54 -0.54 7.93 2.15
C GLN A 54 0.55 9.00 2.20
N ILE A 55 1.58 8.87 3.05
CA ILE A 55 2.72 9.80 3.03
C ILE A 55 3.58 9.65 1.76
N ALA A 56 3.63 8.46 1.16
CA ALA A 56 4.25 8.27 -0.14
C ALA A 56 3.44 8.96 -1.26
N ILE A 57 2.11 8.92 -1.16
CA ILE A 57 1.22 9.64 -2.09
C ILE A 57 1.36 11.17 -1.93
N THR A 58 1.45 11.69 -0.70
CA THR A 58 1.70 13.13 -0.49
C THR A 58 3.04 13.53 -1.07
N ALA A 59 4.11 12.77 -0.79
CA ALA A 59 5.45 13.00 -1.36
C ALA A 59 5.44 13.03 -2.90
N PHE A 60 4.71 12.09 -3.53
CA PHE A 60 4.53 12.06 -4.99
C PHE A 60 3.94 13.36 -5.55
N TYR A 61 2.91 13.91 -4.91
CA TYR A 61 2.30 15.14 -5.40
C TYR A 61 3.08 16.39 -5.02
N ASP A 62 3.69 16.41 -3.84
CA ASP A 62 4.35 17.60 -3.30
C ASP A 62 5.69 17.88 -4.00
N ILE A 63 6.40 16.84 -4.46
CA ILE A 63 7.64 17.01 -5.24
C ILE A 63 7.40 17.62 -6.64
N LYS A 64 6.18 17.46 -7.18
CA LYS A 64 5.80 18.03 -8.48
C LYS A 64 4.36 18.54 -8.41
N PRO A 65 4.12 19.74 -7.85
CA PRO A 65 2.78 20.27 -7.60
C PRO A 65 1.88 20.37 -8.84
N SER A 66 2.46 20.49 -10.04
CA SER A 66 1.69 20.47 -11.30
C SER A 66 0.89 19.18 -11.52
N ARG A 67 1.24 18.08 -10.82
CA ARG A 67 0.44 16.84 -10.77
C ARG A 67 -0.93 17.03 -10.13
N ARG A 68 -1.12 18.08 -9.31
CA ARG A 68 -2.40 18.41 -8.68
C ARG A 68 -3.27 19.32 -9.55
N THR A 69 -2.68 20.13 -10.42
CA THR A 69 -3.36 21.23 -11.10
C THR A 69 -3.48 21.05 -12.62
N GLU A 70 -2.47 20.49 -13.27
CA GLU A 70 -2.34 20.51 -14.74
C GLU A 70 -2.67 19.17 -15.39
N LEU A 71 -2.40 18.05 -14.72
CA LEU A 71 -2.60 16.70 -15.24
C LEU A 71 -3.38 15.83 -14.25
N THR A 72 -4.24 14.93 -14.73
CA THR A 72 -4.91 13.92 -13.89
C THR A 72 -4.01 12.69 -13.72
N VAL A 73 -2.93 12.84 -12.97
CA VAL A 73 -1.94 11.77 -12.73
C VAL A 73 -2.23 11.10 -11.39
N TYR A 74 -2.47 9.80 -11.41
CA TYR A 74 -2.51 8.98 -10.20
C TYR A 74 -1.10 8.74 -9.66
N PRO A 75 -0.92 8.63 -8.34
CA PRO A 75 0.38 8.34 -7.74
C PRO A 75 0.98 7.05 -8.32
N GLU A 76 2.30 7.00 -8.45
CA GLU A 76 3.03 5.80 -8.91
C GLU A 76 3.15 4.80 -7.75
N ILE A 77 2.00 4.23 -7.37
CA ILE A 77 1.85 3.21 -6.32
C ILE A 77 1.43 1.88 -6.94
N TYR A 78 1.94 0.77 -6.41
CA TYR A 78 1.70 -0.58 -6.90
C TYR A 78 1.46 -1.54 -5.74
N ALA A 79 0.42 -2.36 -5.84
CA ALA A 79 0.13 -3.42 -4.88
C ALA A 79 0.55 -4.77 -5.47
N PHE A 80 1.19 -5.61 -4.67
CA PHE A 80 1.66 -6.94 -5.05
C PHE A 80 1.04 -7.98 -4.12
N HIS A 81 -0.07 -8.56 -4.55
CA HIS A 81 -0.79 -9.61 -3.83
C HIS A 81 -0.12 -10.97 -4.08
N ILE A 82 0.39 -11.62 -3.04
CA ILE A 82 1.10 -12.90 -3.16
C ILE A 82 0.14 -14.09 -3.01
N GLY A 83 0.10 -14.95 -4.02
CA GLY A 83 -0.64 -16.21 -4.04
C GLY A 83 -2.09 -16.08 -4.52
N LYS A 84 -2.82 -15.06 -4.07
CA LYS A 84 -4.19 -14.73 -4.49
C LYS A 84 -4.46 -13.25 -4.31
N GLY A 85 -5.58 -12.75 -4.83
CA GLY A 85 -6.06 -11.41 -4.47
C GLY A 85 -6.57 -11.36 -3.02
N TYR A 86 -6.36 -10.22 -2.35
CA TYR A 86 -6.79 -9.99 -0.98
C TYR A 86 -7.78 -8.81 -0.87
N GLY A 87 -8.63 -8.65 -1.88
CA GLY A 87 -9.56 -7.54 -2.00
C GLY A 87 -8.94 -6.32 -2.71
N ALA A 88 -9.79 -5.40 -3.14
CA ALA A 88 -9.36 -4.23 -3.90
C ALA A 88 -8.79 -3.13 -3.02
N HIS A 89 -7.59 -2.64 -3.38
CA HIS A 89 -7.00 -1.43 -2.80
C HIS A 89 -7.22 -0.20 -3.71
N ALA A 90 -7.90 -0.36 -4.84
CA ALA A 90 -8.25 0.72 -5.77
C ALA A 90 -8.77 2.04 -5.15
N PRO A 91 -9.46 2.09 -3.99
CA PRO A 91 -9.78 3.35 -3.32
C PRO A 91 -8.57 4.23 -2.96
N TYR A 92 -7.36 3.67 -2.85
CA TYR A 92 -6.10 4.41 -2.65
C TYR A 92 -5.49 4.98 -3.93
N ASP A 93 -6.15 4.81 -5.08
CA ASP A 93 -5.62 5.12 -6.42
C ASP A 93 -4.59 4.09 -6.95
N PHE A 94 -4.64 2.83 -6.49
CA PHE A 94 -4.06 1.69 -7.23
C PHE A 94 -4.89 1.42 -8.50
N TRP A 95 -4.78 2.34 -9.45
CA TRP A 95 -5.59 2.34 -10.68
C TRP A 95 -4.75 2.88 -11.85
N PRO A 96 -4.83 2.30 -13.06
CA PRO A 96 -5.70 1.20 -13.52
C PRO A 96 -5.36 -0.17 -12.92
N ALA A 97 -6.26 -1.15 -13.09
CA ALA A 97 -6.18 -2.50 -12.49
C ALA A 97 -4.79 -3.15 -12.54
N ARG A 98 -4.00 -2.93 -13.59
CA ARG A 98 -2.59 -3.41 -13.72
C ARG A 98 -1.63 -2.95 -12.59
N ARG A 99 -2.04 -1.96 -11.78
CA ARG A 99 -1.30 -1.49 -10.60
C ARG A 99 -1.53 -2.35 -9.36
N GLU A 100 -2.53 -3.21 -9.38
CA GLU A 100 -2.69 -4.31 -8.43
C GLU A 100 -2.29 -5.61 -9.15
N VAL A 101 -1.18 -6.20 -8.72
CA VAL A 101 -0.57 -7.38 -9.33
C VAL A 101 -0.86 -8.57 -8.44
N ILE A 102 -1.37 -9.65 -9.00
CA ILE A 102 -1.56 -10.91 -8.30
C ILE A 102 -0.50 -11.87 -8.83
N THR A 103 0.38 -12.36 -7.95
CA THR A 103 1.44 -13.32 -8.28
C THR A 103 1.13 -14.69 -7.70
N SER A 104 1.89 -15.72 -8.08
CA SER A 104 1.87 -16.97 -7.32
C SER A 104 2.59 -16.81 -5.97
N LEU A 105 2.71 -17.91 -5.22
CA LEU A 105 3.54 -18.02 -4.01
C LEU A 105 5.05 -18.08 -4.32
N ASP A 106 5.46 -18.12 -5.59
CA ASP A 106 6.87 -18.10 -5.96
C ASP A 106 7.46 -16.70 -5.72
N HIS A 107 8.28 -16.59 -4.66
CA HIS A 107 8.99 -15.37 -4.28
C HIS A 107 9.81 -14.75 -5.43
N ARG A 108 10.18 -15.54 -6.44
CA ARG A 108 10.89 -15.06 -7.61
C ARG A 108 9.96 -14.25 -8.51
N GLU A 109 8.73 -14.72 -8.75
CA GLU A 109 7.73 -13.96 -9.52
C GLU A 109 7.34 -12.65 -8.83
N VAL A 110 7.30 -12.64 -7.49
CA VAL A 110 7.08 -11.41 -6.72
C VAL A 110 8.20 -10.41 -6.99
N LEU A 111 9.46 -10.85 -6.93
CA LEU A 111 10.61 -9.98 -7.19
C LEU A 111 10.64 -9.48 -8.64
N ASP A 112 10.36 -10.34 -9.62
CA ASP A 112 10.24 -9.95 -11.03
C ASP A 112 9.21 -8.83 -11.18
N ALA A 113 8.02 -8.99 -10.59
CA ALA A 113 6.96 -7.98 -10.68
C ALA A 113 7.35 -6.63 -10.05
N ILE A 114 8.09 -6.66 -8.93
CA ILE A 114 8.65 -5.48 -8.26
C ILE A 114 9.67 -4.78 -9.17
N ASN A 115 10.58 -5.55 -9.77
CA ASN A 115 11.61 -5.01 -10.66
C ASN A 115 11.04 -4.46 -11.97
N ASP A 116 10.09 -5.16 -12.59
CA ASP A 116 9.38 -4.73 -13.82
C ASP A 116 8.66 -3.39 -13.64
N ARG A 117 8.17 -3.11 -12.43
CA ARG A 117 7.50 -1.84 -12.09
C ARG A 117 8.46 -0.77 -11.59
N GLY A 118 9.75 -1.08 -11.48
CA GLY A 118 10.78 -0.12 -11.11
C GLY A 118 10.54 0.49 -9.72
N ILE A 119 10.11 -0.32 -8.76
CA ILE A 119 9.83 0.14 -7.40
C ILE A 119 11.10 0.72 -6.76
N THR A 120 10.96 1.87 -6.10
CA THR A 120 12.09 2.56 -5.44
C THR A 120 11.90 2.68 -3.93
N ARG A 121 10.69 2.44 -3.43
CA ARG A 121 10.30 2.44 -2.01
C ARG A 121 9.41 1.23 -1.77
N LEU A 122 9.81 0.29 -0.90
CA LEU A 122 9.13 -1.01 -0.77
C LEU A 122 8.62 -1.24 0.65
N ALA A 123 7.34 -1.54 0.81
CA ALA A 123 6.76 -2.02 2.06
C ALA A 123 6.39 -3.50 1.94
N VAL A 124 6.87 -4.31 2.89
CA VAL A 124 6.60 -5.77 2.96
C VAL A 124 5.95 -6.16 4.29
N PRO A 125 5.09 -7.19 4.32
CA PRO A 125 4.52 -7.71 5.56
C PRO A 125 5.60 -8.22 6.52
N ASP A 126 5.36 -8.08 7.83
CA ASP A 126 6.23 -8.56 8.90
C ASP A 126 6.14 -10.09 9.02
N ARG A 127 6.86 -10.76 8.12
CA ARG A 127 7.05 -12.20 8.10
C ARG A 127 8.47 -12.53 8.52
N ALA A 128 8.69 -13.69 9.13
CA ALA A 128 10.04 -14.18 9.41
C ALA A 128 10.89 -14.14 8.13
N PRO A 129 12.13 -13.64 8.18
CA PRO A 129 12.95 -13.56 6.98
C PRO A 129 13.44 -14.96 6.63
N ARG A 130 13.51 -15.27 5.33
CA ARG A 130 13.96 -16.58 4.85
C ARG A 130 15.05 -16.43 3.80
N GLU A 131 16.12 -17.19 3.99
CA GLU A 131 17.16 -17.32 2.97
C GLU A 131 16.60 -18.03 1.74
N VAL A 132 16.70 -17.37 0.59
CA VAL A 132 16.19 -17.86 -0.69
C VAL A 132 17.07 -17.45 -1.85
N VAL A 133 17.02 -18.25 -2.92
CA VAL A 133 17.74 -17.96 -4.16
C VAL A 133 16.75 -17.41 -5.19
N HIS A 134 16.88 -16.11 -5.49
CA HIS A 134 16.15 -15.49 -6.58
C HIS A 134 16.79 -15.76 -7.94
N ARG A 135 16.10 -15.39 -9.02
CA ARG A 135 16.65 -15.46 -10.37
C ARG A 135 17.94 -14.62 -10.46
N PRO A 136 18.91 -15.01 -11.31
CA PRO A 136 20.16 -14.26 -11.46
C PRO A 136 19.90 -12.78 -11.73
N LYS A 137 20.67 -11.90 -11.08
CA LYS A 137 20.63 -10.42 -11.24
C LYS A 137 19.39 -9.70 -10.68
N GLU A 138 18.31 -10.41 -10.33
CA GLU A 138 17.11 -9.76 -9.79
C GLU A 138 17.35 -9.10 -8.42
N VAL A 139 18.17 -9.72 -7.56
CA VAL A 139 18.53 -9.14 -6.25
C VAL A 139 19.38 -7.89 -6.42
N ASP A 140 20.40 -7.94 -7.29
CA ASP A 140 21.28 -6.80 -7.54
C ASP A 140 20.50 -5.62 -8.14
N ALA A 141 19.57 -5.91 -9.06
CA ALA A 141 18.69 -4.89 -9.65
C ALA A 141 17.77 -4.22 -8.60
N ALA A 142 17.27 -4.99 -7.64
CA ALA A 142 16.47 -4.46 -6.55
C ALA A 142 17.32 -3.64 -5.55
N LEU A 143 18.53 -4.11 -5.22
CA LEU A 143 19.47 -3.40 -4.34
C LEU A 143 19.97 -2.08 -4.94
N ASP A 144 20.16 -2.03 -6.26
CA ASP A 144 20.55 -0.81 -6.98
C ASP A 144 19.43 0.23 -6.99
N ARG A 145 18.18 -0.20 -7.15
CA ARG A 145 17.03 0.69 -7.39
C ARG A 145 16.27 1.11 -6.14
N ILE A 146 16.05 0.18 -5.20
CA ILE A 146 15.21 0.44 -4.02
C ILE A 146 16.04 1.24 -3.01
N ALA A 147 15.64 2.49 -2.77
CA ALA A 147 16.38 3.37 -1.86
C ALA A 147 15.94 3.22 -0.39
N SER A 148 14.70 2.80 -0.13
CA SER A 148 14.27 2.44 1.22
C SER A 148 13.24 1.31 1.24
N ALA A 149 13.27 0.54 2.33
CA ALA A 149 12.36 -0.55 2.57
C ALA A 149 11.79 -0.49 4.00
N PHE A 150 10.55 -0.97 4.13
CA PHE A 150 9.79 -0.94 5.36
C PHE A 150 9.14 -2.29 5.62
N VAL A 151 9.04 -2.65 6.88
CA VAL A 151 8.22 -3.75 7.37
C VAL A 151 6.97 -3.16 8.01
N TYR A 152 5.82 -3.72 7.65
CA TYR A 152 4.52 -3.37 8.21
C TYR A 152 3.76 -4.62 8.63
N SER A 153 2.78 -4.48 9.52
CA SER A 153 1.86 -5.57 9.86
C SER A 153 0.48 -5.29 9.28
N PRO A 154 -0.27 -6.29 8.78
CA PRO A 154 -1.68 -6.15 8.46
C PRO A 154 -2.55 -5.60 9.60
N SER A 155 -2.10 -5.72 10.87
CA SER A 155 -2.76 -5.10 12.02
C SER A 155 -2.44 -3.61 12.20
N GLY A 156 -1.50 -3.04 11.46
CA GLY A 156 -0.96 -1.68 11.68
C GLY A 156 -0.02 -1.56 12.90
N ARG A 157 0.34 -2.69 13.54
CA ARG A 157 1.27 -2.76 14.66
C ARG A 157 2.39 -3.76 14.39
N VAL A 158 3.63 -3.30 14.38
CA VAL A 158 4.83 -4.15 14.33
C VAL A 158 5.48 -4.19 15.71
N ALA A 159 6.25 -5.24 15.99
CA ALA A 159 7.12 -5.26 17.17
C ALA A 159 8.30 -4.31 16.97
N ASP A 160 8.79 -3.73 18.07
CA ASP A 160 9.96 -2.85 18.12
C ASP A 160 10.01 -1.78 16.99
N PRO A 161 8.98 -0.93 16.87
CA PRO A 161 8.91 0.04 15.78
C PRO A 161 9.92 1.17 15.94
N ASP A 162 10.46 1.62 14.82
CA ASP A 162 11.34 2.79 14.75
C ASP A 162 10.73 3.95 13.96
N LEU A 163 9.58 3.71 13.32
CA LEU A 163 8.78 4.70 12.59
C LEU A 163 7.32 4.60 13.03
N VAL A 164 6.76 5.72 13.46
CA VAL A 164 5.34 5.84 13.82
C VAL A 164 4.72 6.92 12.95
N ILE A 165 3.53 6.64 12.41
CA ILE A 165 2.77 7.62 11.62
C ILE A 165 1.33 7.68 12.13
N SER A 166 0.96 8.85 12.63
CA SER A 166 -0.39 9.16 13.13
C SER A 166 -1.11 10.06 12.14
N GLY A 167 -2.38 9.77 11.88
CA GLY A 167 -3.24 10.73 11.19
C GLY A 167 -3.74 11.77 12.18
N ASN A 168 -3.69 13.06 11.83
CA ASN A 168 -4.22 14.15 12.63
C ASN A 168 -5.48 14.80 12.01
N ASP A 169 -5.94 14.28 10.85
CA ASP A 169 -7.13 14.72 10.15
C ASP A 169 -8.00 13.51 9.75
N LYS A 170 -9.32 13.59 9.99
CA LYS A 170 -10.27 12.49 9.72
C LYS A 170 -10.29 12.05 8.24
N ARG A 171 -9.81 12.89 7.32
CA ARG A 171 -9.68 12.57 5.91
C ARG A 171 -8.70 11.44 5.62
N THR A 172 -7.70 11.18 6.48
CA THR A 172 -6.77 10.06 6.33
C THR A 172 -7.51 8.70 6.38
N GLU A 173 -8.65 8.63 7.09
CA GLU A 173 -9.46 7.41 7.19
C GLU A 173 -10.42 7.19 6.01
N TYR A 174 -10.51 8.10 5.03
CA TYR A 174 -11.45 7.94 3.92
C TYR A 174 -11.12 6.72 3.05
N ASN A 175 -9.87 6.57 2.63
CA ASN A 175 -9.44 5.45 1.78
C ASN A 175 -9.56 4.08 2.47
N PRO A 176 -9.09 3.86 3.71
CA PRO A 176 -9.26 2.57 4.39
C PRO A 176 -10.74 2.24 4.61
N ASN A 177 -11.58 3.20 4.97
CA ASN A 177 -13.03 2.97 5.10
C ASN A 177 -13.67 2.58 3.75
N SER A 178 -13.21 3.19 2.65
CA SER A 178 -13.69 2.87 1.31
C SER A 178 -13.23 1.50 0.82
N ALA A 179 -12.03 1.05 1.21
CA ALA A 179 -11.54 -0.31 0.94
C ALA A 179 -12.25 -1.37 1.78
N LEU A 180 -12.54 -1.06 3.05
CA LEU A 180 -13.32 -1.93 3.94
C LEU A 180 -14.77 -2.09 3.47
N ARG A 181 -15.35 -1.04 2.90
CA ARG A 181 -16.76 -0.99 2.50
C ARG A 181 -16.87 -0.42 1.10
N PRO A 182 -16.44 -1.19 0.08
CA PRO A 182 -16.47 -0.73 -1.30
C PRO A 182 -17.92 -0.41 -1.71
N ARG A 183 -18.09 0.68 -2.43
CA ARG A 183 -19.40 1.10 -2.95
C ARG A 183 -19.45 0.80 -4.43
N TYR A 184 -20.45 0.02 -4.82
CA TYR A 184 -20.76 -0.31 -6.20
C TYR A 184 -21.96 0.49 -6.65
N THR A 185 -21.96 0.89 -7.92
CA THR A 185 -23.18 1.35 -8.58
C THR A 185 -23.72 0.19 -9.40
N ASP A 186 -24.90 -0.33 -9.05
CA ASP A 186 -25.60 -1.38 -9.82
C ASP A 186 -26.03 -0.87 -11.21
N SER A 187 -26.16 0.44 -11.36
CA SER A 187 -26.49 1.10 -12.62
C SER A 187 -25.22 1.35 -13.42
N ARG A 188 -25.17 0.88 -14.68
CA ARG A 188 -24.24 1.43 -15.68
C ARG A 188 -24.45 2.95 -15.71
N PRO A 189 -23.42 3.78 -15.50
CA PRO A 189 -23.59 5.22 -15.60
C PRO A 189 -24.09 5.55 -17.00
N ALA A 190 -25.14 6.38 -17.07
CA ALA A 190 -25.56 6.99 -18.32
C ALA A 190 -24.34 7.70 -18.94
N SER A 191 -24.17 7.54 -20.26
CA SER A 191 -23.05 8.06 -21.05
C SER A 191 -22.45 9.35 -20.46
N VAL A 192 -21.19 9.28 -20.02
CA VAL A 192 -20.48 10.42 -19.44
C VAL A 192 -20.43 11.54 -20.49
N SER A 193 -20.88 12.74 -20.12
CA SER A 193 -20.74 13.96 -20.92
C SER A 193 -19.29 14.13 -21.36
N THR A 194 -19.09 14.34 -22.67
CA THR A 194 -17.78 14.43 -23.34
C THR A 194 -16.90 15.60 -22.86
N GLY A 195 -17.42 16.47 -21.98
CA GLY A 195 -16.71 17.64 -21.43
C GLY A 195 -16.24 17.55 -19.97
N ALA A 196 -16.61 16.49 -19.22
CA ALA A 196 -16.18 16.34 -17.81
C ALA A 196 -14.87 15.55 -17.69
N LYS A 197 -13.97 15.94 -16.78
CA LYS A 197 -12.77 15.15 -16.47
C LYS A 197 -13.19 13.73 -16.07
N PRO A 198 -12.59 12.66 -16.63
CA PRO A 198 -12.96 11.29 -16.28
C PRO A 198 -12.80 11.04 -14.78
N VAL A 199 -13.88 10.57 -14.14
CA VAL A 199 -13.89 10.14 -12.74
C VAL A 199 -13.81 8.62 -12.75
N LYS A 200 -12.74 8.03 -12.21
CA LYS A 200 -12.53 6.55 -12.26
C LYS A 200 -13.72 5.79 -11.68
N GLU A 201 -14.40 6.33 -10.67
CA GLU A 201 -15.55 5.68 -10.04
C GLU A 201 -16.74 5.51 -11.01
N LEU A 202 -16.77 6.24 -12.13
CA LEU A 202 -17.75 6.08 -13.21
C LEU A 202 -17.26 5.19 -14.37
N ASP A 203 -16.01 4.73 -14.32
CA ASP A 203 -15.44 3.83 -15.32
C ASP A 203 -15.97 2.40 -15.06
N SER A 204 -16.52 1.76 -16.09
CA SER A 204 -17.00 0.38 -15.97
C SER A 204 -15.89 -0.59 -15.58
N SER A 205 -14.67 -0.40 -16.10
CA SER A 205 -13.53 -1.25 -15.74
C SER A 205 -13.14 -1.11 -14.27
N TYR A 206 -13.33 0.07 -13.67
CA TYR A 206 -13.12 0.27 -12.23
C TYR A 206 -14.18 -0.46 -11.41
N GLN A 207 -15.44 -0.35 -11.80
CA GLN A 207 -16.55 -1.05 -11.15
C GLN A 207 -16.42 -2.58 -11.28
N ASP A 208 -16.01 -3.06 -12.46
CA ASP A 208 -15.77 -4.48 -12.72
C ASP A 208 -14.61 -5.00 -11.87
N TRP A 209 -13.50 -4.25 -11.79
CA TRP A 209 -12.38 -4.59 -10.92
C TRP A 209 -12.80 -4.71 -9.46
N LEU A 210 -13.51 -3.71 -8.92
CA LEU A 210 -13.98 -3.77 -7.54
C LEU A 210 -14.90 -4.98 -7.30
N ARG A 211 -15.76 -5.34 -8.27
CA ARG A 211 -16.70 -6.47 -8.14
C ARG A 211 -15.96 -7.80 -8.16
N GLU A 212 -15.00 -7.94 -9.07
CA GLU A 212 -14.15 -9.12 -9.18
C GLU A 212 -13.41 -9.37 -7.86
N ARG A 213 -12.81 -8.31 -7.30
CA ARG A 213 -12.07 -8.39 -6.03
C ARG A 213 -12.95 -8.51 -4.79
N GLU A 214 -14.27 -8.27 -4.88
CA GLU A 214 -15.17 -8.48 -3.73
C GLU A 214 -15.23 -9.96 -3.34
N HIS A 215 -15.09 -10.86 -4.32
CA HIS A 215 -15.09 -12.31 -4.11
C HIS A 215 -13.78 -12.85 -3.52
N ASP A 216 -12.74 -12.02 -3.37
CA ASP A 216 -11.49 -12.42 -2.72
C ASP A 216 -11.65 -12.59 -1.20
N LEU A 217 -12.71 -12.02 -0.62
CA LEU A 217 -12.89 -11.89 0.83
C LEU A 217 -14.22 -12.49 1.29
N THR A 218 -14.16 -13.22 2.39
CA THR A 218 -15.35 -13.58 3.16
C THR A 218 -15.81 -12.40 4.02
N SER A 219 -17.08 -12.41 4.40
CA SER A 219 -17.63 -11.42 5.35
C SER A 219 -16.93 -11.46 6.71
N GLU A 220 -16.44 -12.63 7.13
CA GLU A 220 -15.71 -12.80 8.40
C GLU A 220 -14.32 -12.16 8.34
N GLU A 221 -13.57 -12.39 7.26
CA GLU A 221 -12.27 -11.74 7.01
C GLU A 221 -12.44 -10.21 7.00
N ARG A 222 -13.45 -9.69 6.29
CA ARG A 222 -13.72 -8.25 6.26
C ARG A 222 -14.06 -7.69 7.64
N ALA A 223 -14.94 -8.36 8.38
CA ALA A 223 -15.29 -7.95 9.75
C ALA A 223 -14.08 -7.99 10.69
N PHE A 224 -13.17 -8.95 10.50
CA PHE A 224 -11.94 -9.05 11.27
C PHE A 224 -10.97 -7.91 10.99
N VAL A 225 -10.75 -7.56 9.71
CA VAL A 225 -9.92 -6.41 9.33
C VAL A 225 -10.54 -5.11 9.85
N GLU A 226 -11.87 -4.98 9.79
CA GLU A 226 -12.57 -3.83 10.34
C GLU A 226 -12.32 -3.66 11.84
N ARG A 227 -12.42 -4.74 12.63
CA ARG A 227 -12.12 -4.71 14.07
C ARG A 227 -10.67 -4.28 14.34
N ARG A 228 -9.70 -4.89 13.64
CA ARG A 228 -8.28 -4.50 13.74
C ARG A 228 -8.08 -3.02 13.45
N ARG A 229 -8.70 -2.47 12.39
CA ARG A 229 -8.58 -1.04 12.08
C ARG A 229 -9.18 -0.16 13.19
N GLN A 230 -10.31 -0.57 13.79
CA GLN A 230 -10.92 0.16 14.91
C GLN A 230 -10.02 0.17 16.15
N GLU A 231 -9.31 -0.93 16.43
CA GLU A 231 -8.36 -1.02 17.57
C GLU A 231 -7.18 -0.05 17.44
N LEU A 232 -6.83 0.38 16.21
CA LEU A 232 -5.77 1.38 16.00
C LEU A 232 -6.23 2.81 16.27
N ARG A 233 -7.54 3.05 16.36
CA ARG A 233 -8.11 4.39 16.38
C ARG A 233 -8.25 4.93 17.79
N GLN A 234 -7.80 6.16 17.97
CA GLN A 234 -8.14 7.01 19.10
C GLN A 234 -8.84 8.26 18.56
N ASP A 235 -10.02 8.59 19.09
CA ASP A 235 -10.86 9.71 18.62
C ASP A 235 -11.18 9.68 17.11
N GLY A 236 -11.22 8.47 16.54
CA GLY A 236 -11.50 8.23 15.12
C GLY A 236 -10.30 8.38 14.18
N LEU A 237 -9.09 8.59 14.71
CA LEU A 237 -7.85 8.70 13.97
C LEU A 237 -6.94 7.53 14.30
N ALA A 238 -6.34 6.90 13.29
CA ALA A 238 -5.41 5.82 13.53
C ALA A 238 -4.00 6.34 13.85
N THR A 239 -3.26 5.55 14.61
CA THR A 239 -1.80 5.54 14.58
C THR A 239 -1.36 4.21 13.99
N GLU A 240 -0.27 4.19 13.23
CA GLU A 240 0.36 2.97 12.69
C GLU A 240 1.86 2.98 12.98
N THR A 241 2.43 1.79 13.10
CA THR A 241 3.84 1.63 13.44
C THR A 241 4.54 0.72 12.44
N TYR A 242 5.79 1.02 12.14
CA TYR A 242 6.58 0.42 11.09
C TYR A 242 8.02 0.20 11.57
N ARG A 243 8.74 -0.69 10.87
CA ARG A 243 10.20 -0.80 10.97
C ARG A 243 10.84 -0.43 9.64
N ARG A 244 11.82 0.46 9.66
CA ARG A 244 12.72 0.67 8.52
C ARG A 244 13.71 -0.49 8.49
N VAL A 245 13.95 -1.05 7.32
CA VAL A 245 14.82 -2.21 7.14
C VAL A 245 15.70 -2.06 5.91
N GLY A 246 16.78 -2.85 5.85
CA GLY A 246 17.57 -2.97 4.63
C GLY A 246 16.79 -3.66 3.51
N VAL A 247 17.06 -3.30 2.26
CA VAL A 247 16.40 -3.91 1.10
C VAL A 247 16.58 -5.43 1.07
N ARG A 248 17.78 -5.93 1.37
CA ARG A 248 18.05 -7.38 1.45
C ARG A 248 17.14 -8.09 2.46
N GLU A 249 16.96 -7.50 3.63
CA GLU A 249 16.06 -8.03 4.66
C GLU A 249 14.61 -8.05 4.16
N ALA A 250 14.15 -6.98 3.51
CA ALA A 250 12.81 -6.94 2.94
C ALA A 250 12.60 -8.03 1.86
N LEU A 251 13.59 -8.28 1.01
CA LEU A 251 13.51 -9.34 -0.02
C LEU A 251 13.40 -10.74 0.59
N MET A 252 14.10 -11.01 1.69
CA MET A 252 14.00 -12.28 2.42
C MET A 252 12.59 -12.55 2.98
N ARG A 253 11.78 -11.51 3.19
CA ARG A 253 10.40 -11.65 3.70
C ARG A 253 9.39 -12.01 2.62
N LEU A 254 9.69 -11.76 1.34
CA LEU A 254 8.81 -12.13 0.21
C LEU A 254 8.53 -13.63 0.15
N ALA A 255 9.50 -14.42 0.61
CA ALA A 255 9.46 -15.86 0.49
C ALA A 255 8.77 -16.58 1.65
N SER A 256 8.21 -15.82 2.59
CA SER A 256 7.50 -16.33 3.76
C SER A 256 5.99 -16.16 3.65
N ALA A 257 5.51 -15.57 2.55
CA ALA A 257 4.09 -15.51 2.23
C ALA A 257 3.50 -16.92 2.08
N GLY A 258 2.30 -17.13 2.63
CA GLY A 258 1.61 -18.43 2.60
C GLY A 258 2.15 -19.49 3.58
N LEU A 259 3.15 -19.15 4.41
CA LEU A 259 3.56 -19.97 5.54
C LEU A 259 2.81 -19.53 6.80
N ASP A 260 2.43 -20.48 7.65
CA ASP A 260 1.76 -20.18 8.92
C ASP A 260 2.61 -19.25 9.79
N ARG A 261 1.95 -18.30 10.47
CA ARG A 261 2.61 -17.32 11.35
C ARG A 261 3.36 -18.00 12.52
N ASP A 262 2.93 -19.19 12.91
CA ASP A 262 3.40 -19.89 14.12
C ASP A 262 4.61 -20.79 13.89
N THR A 263 5.00 -21.07 12.63
CA THR A 263 6.12 -21.97 12.34
C THR A 263 7.50 -21.33 12.58
N ALA A 264 7.56 -20.02 12.87
CA ALA A 264 8.81 -19.28 13.07
C ALA A 264 9.32 -19.26 14.53
N ILE A 265 8.60 -19.85 15.49
CA ILE A 265 9.04 -19.93 16.90
C ILE A 265 9.87 -21.20 17.19
N ALA A 266 10.04 -22.08 16.19
CA ALA A 266 10.71 -23.37 16.37
C ALA A 266 11.95 -23.53 15.48
N VAL A 267 12.96 -22.66 15.61
CA VAL A 267 14.38 -22.96 15.35
C VAL A 267 15.25 -22.15 16.30
#